data_AF-A0A956JBQ7-F1
#
_entry.id   AF-A0A956JBQ7-F1
#
_cell.length_a   1.000
_cell.length_b   1.000
_cell.length_c   1.000
_cell.angle_alpha   90.00
_cell.angle_beta   90.00
_cell.angle_gamma   90.00
#
_symmetry.space_group_name_H-M   'P 1'
#
loop_
_entity.id
_entity.type
_entity.pdbx_description
1 polymer ?
#
loop_
_entity_poly.entity_id
_entity_poly.type
_entity_poly.pdbx_seq_one_letter_code
_entity_poly.pdbx_strand_id
1 'polypeptide(L)'
;MISCGPGLLEPGSSDDGTGPGPMGSGSSGAAGSTAGPGSAGTISGAGTTEGLDSGSSDGTVFIEDPDSCFERPGISAHCVPDCSVVVQDCPAGEKCVPWSNDGGPGWNASRCVPLPDEPVPVGGTCTIEGNPVSGLDDCGLGALCWAVEPSTLQGTCMGLCDPLDPAACEPSSTQCLPLNDGAVPVCLLPCNPLSPSCGEGETCRFVAEQTFACVPVQGGEIDSGTQCSGGQCDPDEICVPSDQVPACELECCTSLCDLGDPDADAQCAAQGPMLACEPFFEAGSAPTGLEQLGACASL
;
A
#
# COMPACT_ATOMS: atom_id res chain seq x y z
N MET A 1 4.87 -37.19 -38.16
CA MET A 1 4.65 -38.65 -38.09
C MET A 1 5.92 -39.35 -38.52
N ILE A 2 6.35 -40.37 -37.75
CA ILE A 2 7.53 -41.24 -37.96
C ILE A 2 8.89 -40.59 -37.62
N SER A 3 9.72 -41.40 -36.96
CA SER A 3 10.97 -41.12 -36.26
C SER A 3 11.97 -42.25 -36.56
N CYS A 4 13.28 -42.03 -36.35
CA CYS A 4 14.21 -42.95 -35.66
C CYS A 4 15.63 -42.34 -35.55
N GLY A 5 16.28 -42.46 -34.38
CA GLY A 5 17.70 -42.11 -34.15
C GLY A 5 18.61 -43.36 -34.26
N PRO A 6 19.60 -43.58 -33.37
CA PRO A 6 20.33 -42.65 -32.50
C PRO A 6 21.87 -42.81 -32.64
N GLY A 7 22.67 -42.07 -31.85
CA GLY A 7 24.13 -42.26 -31.74
C GLY A 7 24.65 -42.04 -30.33
N LEU A 8 25.07 -43.12 -29.66
CA LEU A 8 25.81 -43.10 -28.37
C LEU A 8 27.31 -42.91 -28.61
N LEU A 9 28.03 -42.34 -27.64
CA LEU A 9 29.25 -42.90 -27.03
C LEU A 9 29.79 -42.00 -25.88
N GLU A 10 29.65 -42.49 -24.65
CA GLU A 10 30.49 -42.17 -23.47
C GLU A 10 31.59 -43.27 -23.33
N PRO A 11 32.48 -43.32 -22.31
CA PRO A 11 32.69 -42.43 -21.14
C PRO A 11 34.18 -42.05 -20.87
N GLY A 12 34.43 -41.32 -19.77
CA GLY A 12 35.76 -41.17 -19.17
C GLY A 12 35.74 -40.77 -17.68
N SER A 13 35.98 -41.73 -16.78
CA SER A 13 36.35 -41.50 -15.36
C SER A 13 37.86 -41.18 -15.27
N SER A 14 38.38 -40.38 -14.33
CA SER A 14 38.72 -40.70 -12.92
C SER A 14 39.80 -39.67 -12.45
N ASP A 15 40.08 -39.34 -11.17
CA ASP A 15 39.43 -39.58 -9.86
C ASP A 15 40.08 -38.65 -8.78
N ASP A 16 39.76 -38.87 -7.49
CA ASP A 16 40.51 -38.47 -6.25
C ASP A 16 40.47 -37.01 -5.72
N GLY A 17 40.18 -36.86 -4.42
CA GLY A 17 40.09 -35.55 -3.74
C GLY A 17 39.73 -35.51 -2.23
N THR A 18 39.95 -36.59 -1.48
CA THR A 18 40.00 -36.72 0.01
C THR A 18 39.61 -35.51 0.89
N GLY A 19 38.56 -35.67 1.70
CA GLY A 19 38.33 -34.86 2.91
C GLY A 19 38.78 -35.59 4.21
N PRO A 20 38.94 -34.87 5.33
CA PRO A 20 38.92 -35.46 6.68
C PRO A 20 37.71 -35.00 7.51
N GLY A 21 37.28 -35.87 8.43
CA GLY A 21 36.07 -35.70 9.25
C GLY A 21 36.22 -34.80 10.50
N PRO A 22 35.22 -34.85 11.41
CA PRO A 22 35.01 -33.82 12.43
C PRO A 22 35.87 -34.00 13.68
N MET A 23 36.13 -32.88 14.37
CA MET A 23 36.59 -32.86 15.76
C MET A 23 35.47 -32.32 16.67
N GLY A 24 35.16 -33.06 17.73
CA GLY A 24 34.21 -32.63 18.76
C GLY A 24 34.87 -32.55 20.14
N SER A 25 34.50 -31.53 20.91
CA SER A 25 34.54 -31.39 22.38
C SER A 25 34.05 -29.97 22.68
N GLY A 26 33.22 -29.68 23.68
CA GLY A 26 32.80 -30.49 24.82
C GLY A 26 33.05 -29.69 26.10
N SER A 27 32.01 -29.07 26.65
CA SER A 27 32.03 -28.51 28.01
C SER A 27 30.64 -28.53 28.61
N SER A 28 30.56 -28.83 29.90
CA SER A 28 29.31 -29.03 30.66
C SER A 28 29.45 -28.41 32.04
N GLY A 29 28.38 -27.81 32.56
CA GLY A 29 28.34 -27.14 33.87
C GLY A 29 27.44 -25.90 33.83
N ALA A 30 26.15 -25.88 34.19
CA ALA A 30 25.32 -26.52 35.21
C ALA A 30 24.98 -25.59 36.40
N ALA A 31 23.69 -25.58 36.73
CA ALA A 31 23.06 -25.15 37.99
C ALA A 31 23.02 -23.64 38.36
N GLY A 32 21.82 -23.06 38.21
CA GLY A 32 20.95 -22.80 39.37
C GLY A 32 20.94 -21.39 39.98
N SER A 33 19.75 -20.79 40.05
CA SER A 33 19.36 -19.83 41.11
C SER A 33 17.84 -19.77 41.27
N THR A 34 17.39 -19.62 42.51
CA THR A 34 15.99 -19.79 42.94
C THR A 34 15.42 -18.54 43.64
N ALA A 35 14.23 -18.12 43.21
CA ALA A 35 13.12 -17.54 43.99
C ALA A 35 13.30 -16.34 44.96
N GLY A 36 12.73 -15.18 44.55
CA GLY A 36 11.82 -14.32 45.35
C GLY A 36 12.43 -13.34 46.39
N PRO A 37 11.59 -12.52 47.10
CA PRO A 37 10.15 -12.27 46.89
C PRO A 37 9.70 -10.77 46.99
N GLY A 38 8.48 -10.48 46.51
CA GLY A 38 7.45 -9.62 47.16
C GLY A 38 7.68 -8.13 47.47
N SER A 39 6.77 -7.29 46.96
CA SER A 39 6.20 -6.16 47.74
C SER A 39 4.84 -5.74 47.20
N ALA A 40 3.84 -5.73 48.08
CA ALA A 40 2.51 -5.17 47.81
C ALA A 40 2.42 -3.77 48.46
N GLY A 41 2.01 -2.76 47.68
CA GLY A 41 1.77 -1.41 48.17
C GLY A 41 0.29 -1.16 48.43
N THR A 42 -0.12 -1.04 49.69
CA THR A 42 -1.48 -0.66 50.08
C THR A 42 -1.61 0.85 50.20
N ILE A 43 -2.66 1.45 49.65
CA ILE A 43 -3.09 2.80 50.01
C ILE A 43 -4.61 2.77 50.28
N SER A 44 -5.00 3.19 51.49
CA SER A 44 -6.42 3.37 51.87
C SER A 44 -6.89 4.79 51.57
N GLY A 45 -8.18 4.93 51.26
CA GLY A 45 -8.82 6.24 51.07
C GLY A 45 -10.33 6.14 51.20
N ALA A 46 -10.84 6.01 52.43
CA ALA A 46 -12.28 6.08 52.73
C ALA A 46 -12.61 7.50 53.24
N GLY A 47 -13.67 8.11 52.69
CA GLY A 47 -14.13 9.44 53.07
C GLY A 47 -15.59 9.71 52.67
N THR A 48 -16.51 9.49 53.59
CA THR A 48 -17.87 10.07 53.64
C THR A 48 -17.78 11.60 53.83
N THR A 49 -18.71 12.48 53.49
CA THR A 49 -20.13 12.46 53.04
C THR A 49 -20.36 13.78 52.27
N GLU A 50 -21.32 13.94 51.37
CA GLU A 50 -22.68 14.50 51.56
C GLU A 50 -23.30 14.62 50.13
N GLY A 51 -24.61 14.60 49.88
CA GLY A 51 -25.72 14.74 50.81
C GLY A 51 -26.75 15.82 50.43
N LEU A 52 -26.93 16.14 49.13
CA LEU A 52 -27.98 17.08 48.67
C LEU A 52 -28.78 16.50 47.50
N ASP A 53 -30.07 16.35 47.74
CA ASP A 53 -31.12 15.90 46.82
C ASP A 53 -31.82 17.15 46.23
N SER A 54 -32.05 17.18 44.91
CA SER A 54 -32.90 18.19 44.25
C SER A 54 -33.36 17.77 42.84
N GLY A 55 -34.42 16.95 42.78
CA GLY A 55 -35.55 17.22 41.87
C GLY A 55 -35.55 16.59 40.45
N SER A 56 -36.63 15.84 40.19
CA SER A 56 -37.45 15.74 38.96
C SER A 56 -36.98 16.40 37.65
N SER A 57 -37.18 15.82 36.46
CA SER A 57 -37.85 14.55 36.07
C SER A 57 -37.63 14.30 34.56
N ASP A 58 -37.96 13.11 34.05
CA ASP A 58 -37.90 12.73 32.63
C ASP A 58 -36.51 12.79 31.97
N GLY A 59 -35.58 12.02 32.53
CA GLY A 59 -34.40 11.57 31.78
C GLY A 59 -34.79 10.48 30.78
N THR A 60 -35.13 10.87 29.54
CA THR A 60 -35.18 9.92 28.43
C THR A 60 -33.81 9.27 28.28
N VAL A 61 -33.75 7.94 28.39
CA VAL A 61 -32.58 7.18 27.97
C VAL A 61 -32.45 7.36 26.47
N PHE A 62 -31.62 8.31 26.05
CA PHE A 62 -31.04 8.26 24.72
C PHE A 62 -30.20 6.99 24.69
N ILE A 63 -30.68 6.01 23.93
CA ILE A 63 -29.76 5.13 23.24
C ILE A 63 -29.00 6.07 22.31
N GLU A 64 -27.75 6.37 22.66
CA GLU A 64 -26.83 7.03 21.74
C GLU A 64 -26.60 6.05 20.59
N ASP A 65 -27.32 6.30 19.51
CA ASP A 65 -27.16 5.63 18.24
C ASP A 65 -25.79 6.05 17.67
N PRO A 66 -24.81 5.14 17.57
CA PRO A 66 -23.43 5.49 17.20
C PRO A 66 -23.33 5.97 15.75
N ASP A 67 -24.38 5.81 14.94
CA ASP A 67 -24.38 6.10 13.50
C ASP A 67 -24.87 7.54 13.19
N SER A 68 -25.17 8.35 14.22
CA SER A 68 -25.79 9.68 14.07
C SER A 68 -24.80 10.82 13.73
N CYS A 69 -24.29 10.79 12.50
CA CYS A 69 -23.50 11.88 11.90
C CYS A 69 -24.30 13.20 11.81
N PHE A 70 -24.14 14.08 12.79
CA PHE A 70 -24.92 15.31 12.91
C PHE A 70 -24.52 16.36 11.85
N GLU A 71 -25.48 16.79 11.02
CA GLU A 71 -25.26 17.77 9.94
C GLU A 71 -24.72 19.12 10.47
N ARG A 72 -23.44 19.41 10.23
CA ARG A 72 -22.90 20.78 10.32
C ARG A 72 -23.05 21.50 8.97
N PRO A 73 -23.75 22.64 8.90
CA PRO A 73 -23.86 23.38 7.64
C PRO A 73 -22.49 23.82 7.12
N GLY A 74 -22.16 23.43 5.89
CA GLY A 74 -20.93 23.86 5.20
C GLY A 74 -19.78 22.85 5.15
N ILE A 75 -19.97 21.62 5.63
CA ILE A 75 -19.09 20.49 5.34
C ILE A 75 -19.97 19.42 4.68
N SER A 76 -19.54 18.86 3.54
CA SER A 76 -20.24 17.73 2.90
C SER A 76 -20.28 16.54 3.86
N ALA A 77 -21.37 15.80 3.86
CA ALA A 77 -21.62 14.71 4.82
C ALA A 77 -20.74 13.47 4.52
N HIS A 78 -19.44 13.59 4.77
CA HIS A 78 -18.51 12.49 4.94
C HIS A 78 -18.24 12.37 6.44
N CYS A 79 -18.47 11.17 6.98
CA CYS A 79 -18.29 10.87 8.39
C CYS A 79 -16.89 11.30 8.84
N VAL A 80 -16.79 11.92 10.02
CA VAL A 80 -15.47 12.16 10.62
C VAL A 80 -14.83 10.78 10.82
N PRO A 81 -13.59 10.54 10.37
CA PRO A 81 -12.92 9.26 10.60
C PRO A 81 -12.88 8.94 12.10
N ASP A 82 -13.19 7.69 12.48
CA ASP A 82 -13.33 7.31 13.90
C ASP A 82 -11.97 7.38 14.65
N CYS A 83 -10.88 7.38 13.89
CA CYS A 83 -9.49 7.50 14.35
C CYS A 83 -8.58 8.03 13.24
N SER A 84 -7.41 8.52 13.59
CA SER A 84 -6.35 8.91 12.67
C SER A 84 -5.38 7.77 12.38
N VAL A 85 -5.26 7.40 11.11
CA VAL A 85 -4.30 6.39 10.62
C VAL A 85 -2.84 6.82 10.83
N VAL A 86 -2.59 8.11 10.99
CA VAL A 86 -1.27 8.70 11.22
C VAL A 86 -0.85 8.59 12.68
N VAL A 87 -1.69 9.07 13.62
CA VAL A 87 -1.32 9.09 15.06
C VAL A 87 -1.75 7.86 15.84
N GLN A 88 -2.53 6.94 15.23
CA GLN A 88 -2.95 5.66 15.81
C GLN A 88 -3.63 5.85 17.19
N ASP A 89 -4.59 6.77 17.27
CA ASP A 89 -5.29 7.21 18.49
C ASP A 89 -6.42 6.27 18.97
N CYS A 90 -6.31 4.98 18.65
CA CYS A 90 -7.25 3.95 19.08
C CYS A 90 -7.06 3.51 20.55
N PRO A 91 -8.08 2.88 21.17
CA PRO A 91 -7.95 2.20 22.45
C PRO A 91 -6.81 1.18 22.50
N ALA A 92 -6.30 0.90 23.70
CA ALA A 92 -5.22 -0.07 23.88
C ALA A 92 -5.67 -1.49 23.48
N GLY A 93 -4.97 -2.10 22.52
CA GLY A 93 -5.34 -3.38 21.91
C GLY A 93 -6.00 -3.25 20.53
N GLU A 94 -6.15 -2.03 20.01
CA GLU A 94 -6.68 -1.75 18.68
C GLU A 94 -5.68 -0.91 17.84
N LYS A 95 -5.83 -0.93 16.52
CA LYS A 95 -5.10 -0.11 15.56
C LYS A 95 -6.06 0.67 14.67
N CYS A 96 -5.63 1.82 14.16
CA CYS A 96 -6.39 2.60 13.20
C CYS A 96 -6.05 2.17 11.76
N VAL A 97 -7.07 1.80 10.99
CA VAL A 97 -6.92 1.32 9.61
C VAL A 97 -7.86 2.06 8.65
N PRO A 98 -7.47 2.28 7.39
CA PRO A 98 -8.39 2.70 6.35
C PRO A 98 -9.43 1.60 6.04
N TRP A 99 -10.66 2.01 5.71
CA TRP A 99 -11.72 1.12 5.22
C TRP A 99 -12.67 1.85 4.26
N SER A 100 -13.52 1.10 3.56
CA SER A 100 -14.64 1.61 2.76
C SER A 100 -15.92 1.62 3.60
N ASN A 101 -16.44 2.80 3.93
CA ASN A 101 -17.64 2.97 4.77
C ASN A 101 -18.96 2.93 3.98
N ASP A 102 -18.91 3.08 2.64
CA ASP A 102 -20.07 3.13 1.75
C ASP A 102 -20.26 1.83 0.94
N GLY A 103 -19.32 0.87 1.08
CA GLY A 103 -19.27 -0.37 0.31
C GLY A 103 -18.73 -0.19 -1.11
N GLY A 104 -18.20 0.98 -1.45
CA GLY A 104 -17.47 1.26 -2.67
C GLY A 104 -16.08 0.59 -2.71
N PRO A 105 -15.41 0.60 -3.87
CA PRO A 105 -14.16 -0.14 -4.09
C PRO A 105 -12.90 0.55 -3.54
N GLY A 106 -13.02 1.71 -2.90
CA GLY A 106 -11.88 2.49 -2.41
C GLY A 106 -11.97 2.77 -0.90
N TRP A 107 -10.83 2.81 -0.24
CA TRP A 107 -10.73 3.32 1.13
C TRP A 107 -11.10 4.80 1.17
N ASN A 108 -12.09 5.17 1.99
CA ASN A 108 -12.66 6.51 2.06
C ASN A 108 -12.89 7.00 3.52
N ALA A 109 -12.60 6.14 4.50
CA ALA A 109 -12.72 6.41 5.93
C ALA A 109 -11.66 5.61 6.72
N SER A 110 -11.57 5.83 8.02
CA SER A 110 -10.74 5.02 8.93
C SER A 110 -11.49 4.65 10.20
N ARG A 111 -11.13 3.52 10.80
CA ARG A 111 -11.73 2.98 12.03
C ARG A 111 -10.74 2.23 12.90
N CYS A 112 -11.05 2.09 14.18
CA CYS A 112 -10.32 1.21 15.08
C CYS A 112 -10.72 -0.24 14.86
N VAL A 113 -9.74 -1.13 14.77
CA VAL A 113 -9.92 -2.60 14.68
C VAL A 113 -9.00 -3.29 15.69
N PRO A 114 -9.36 -4.47 16.22
CA PRO A 114 -8.48 -5.23 17.10
C PRO A 114 -7.09 -5.46 16.49
N LEU A 115 -6.04 -5.29 17.28
CA LEU A 115 -4.69 -5.69 16.89
C LEU A 115 -4.62 -7.23 16.83
N PRO A 116 -3.98 -7.80 15.78
CA PRO A 116 -3.72 -9.24 15.73
C PRO A 116 -2.84 -9.70 16.90
N ASP A 117 -3.10 -10.90 17.43
CA ASP A 117 -2.28 -11.52 18.49
C ASP A 117 -0.83 -11.80 18.00
N GLU A 118 -0.67 -12.16 16.73
CA GLU A 118 0.61 -12.42 16.05
C GLU A 118 0.72 -11.51 14.81
N PRO A 119 1.03 -10.21 14.96
CA PRO A 119 0.97 -9.24 13.87
C PRO A 119 2.08 -9.46 12.83
N VAL A 120 1.69 -9.43 11.55
CA VAL A 120 2.61 -9.50 10.41
C VAL A 120 3.38 -8.16 10.30
N PRO A 121 4.72 -8.19 10.16
CA PRO A 121 5.53 -6.99 9.98
C PRO A 121 5.39 -6.43 8.55
N VAL A 122 5.70 -5.14 8.39
CA VAL A 122 5.78 -4.48 7.08
C VAL A 122 6.70 -5.26 6.12
N GLY A 123 6.26 -5.43 4.87
CA GLY A 123 6.89 -6.28 3.86
C GLY A 123 6.54 -7.77 3.94
N GLY A 124 5.83 -8.21 4.98
CA GLY A 124 5.29 -9.58 5.08
C GLY A 124 3.99 -9.76 4.29
N THR A 125 3.72 -10.99 3.84
CA THR A 125 2.44 -11.37 3.25
C THR A 125 1.33 -11.34 4.31
N CYS A 126 0.26 -10.64 4.02
CA CYS A 126 -0.89 -10.45 4.91
C CYS A 126 -2.16 -11.11 4.37
N THR A 127 -3.15 -11.26 5.24
CA THR A 127 -4.53 -11.62 4.91
C THR A 127 -5.51 -10.53 5.33
N ILE A 128 -6.61 -10.38 4.59
CA ILE A 128 -7.71 -9.47 4.92
C ILE A 128 -9.04 -10.23 5.05
N GLU A 129 -9.87 -9.85 6.02
CA GLU A 129 -11.18 -10.45 6.22
C GLU A 129 -12.27 -9.76 5.38
N GLY A 130 -13.15 -10.56 4.79
CA GLY A 130 -14.36 -10.10 4.11
C GLY A 130 -14.14 -9.58 2.68
N ASN A 131 -13.41 -8.46 2.51
CA ASN A 131 -13.15 -7.86 1.21
C ASN A 131 -11.86 -6.99 1.20
N PRO A 132 -11.29 -6.67 0.02
CA PRO A 132 -10.04 -5.90 -0.12
C PRO A 132 -9.97 -4.52 0.56
N VAL A 133 -11.11 -3.89 0.89
CA VAL A 133 -11.18 -2.55 1.49
C VAL A 133 -11.85 -2.56 2.88
N SER A 134 -11.87 -3.70 3.56
CA SER A 134 -12.47 -3.83 4.90
C SER A 134 -11.60 -3.24 6.02
N GLY A 135 -10.29 -3.13 5.82
CA GLY A 135 -9.30 -2.77 6.85
C GLY A 135 -9.08 -3.85 7.93
N LEU A 136 -9.79 -4.98 7.89
CA LEU A 136 -9.66 -6.06 8.87
C LEU A 136 -8.53 -6.98 8.44
N ASP A 137 -7.29 -6.64 8.77
CA ASP A 137 -6.10 -7.38 8.35
C ASP A 137 -5.17 -7.79 9.50
N ASP A 138 -4.27 -8.74 9.21
CA ASP A 138 -3.29 -9.30 10.14
C ASP A 138 -1.97 -8.48 10.28
N CYS A 139 -1.88 -7.28 9.69
CA CYS A 139 -0.71 -6.42 9.83
C CYS A 139 -0.60 -5.77 11.22
N GLY A 140 0.62 -5.40 11.61
CA GLY A 140 0.88 -4.67 12.85
C GLY A 140 0.29 -3.26 12.95
N LEU A 141 0.49 -2.64 14.11
CA LEU A 141 0.15 -1.25 14.39
C LEU A 141 0.83 -0.31 13.38
N GLY A 142 0.10 0.66 12.84
CA GLY A 142 0.63 1.57 11.81
C GLY A 142 0.90 0.89 10.46
N ALA A 143 0.25 -0.24 10.17
CA ALA A 143 0.31 -0.90 8.87
C ALA A 143 -1.06 -1.42 8.42
N LEU A 144 -1.25 -1.49 7.10
CA LEU A 144 -2.41 -2.07 6.43
C LEU A 144 -2.00 -3.14 5.41
N CYS A 145 -2.92 -4.05 5.10
CA CYS A 145 -2.75 -5.01 4.02
C CYS A 145 -3.07 -4.35 2.67
N TRP A 146 -2.04 -4.16 1.85
CA TRP A 146 -2.12 -3.48 0.54
C TRP A 146 -2.04 -4.48 -0.61
N ALA A 147 -2.50 -4.05 -1.79
CA ALA A 147 -2.50 -4.81 -3.04
C ALA A 147 -3.11 -6.21 -2.89
N VAL A 148 -4.30 -6.25 -2.29
CA VAL A 148 -5.01 -7.50 -1.98
C VAL A 148 -5.57 -8.13 -3.25
N GLU A 149 -5.08 -9.32 -3.59
CA GLU A 149 -5.65 -10.17 -4.64
C GLU A 149 -7.08 -10.61 -4.26
N PRO A 150 -8.13 -10.19 -4.99
CA PRO A 150 -9.52 -10.40 -4.57
C PRO A 150 -9.94 -11.87 -4.45
N SER A 151 -9.26 -12.79 -5.15
CA SER A 151 -9.57 -14.22 -5.10
C SER A 151 -8.96 -14.97 -3.91
N THR A 152 -7.85 -14.48 -3.36
CA THR A 152 -7.14 -15.11 -2.22
C THR A 152 -7.28 -14.33 -0.92
N LEU A 153 -7.68 -13.05 -1.00
CA LEU A 153 -7.65 -12.07 0.09
C LEU A 153 -6.27 -11.96 0.76
N GLN A 154 -5.21 -12.09 -0.05
CA GLN A 154 -3.82 -11.92 0.37
C GLN A 154 -3.19 -10.70 -0.29
N GLY A 155 -2.32 -10.01 0.45
CA GLY A 155 -1.58 -8.83 -0.01
C GLY A 155 -0.22 -8.73 0.68
N THR A 156 0.33 -7.52 0.78
CA THR A 156 1.55 -7.22 1.54
C THR A 156 1.30 -6.13 2.59
N CYS A 157 1.81 -6.31 3.81
CA CYS A 157 1.75 -5.27 4.83
C CYS A 157 2.57 -4.05 4.43
N MET A 158 1.92 -2.90 4.29
CA MET A 158 2.57 -1.62 4.01
C MET A 158 2.48 -0.70 5.23
N GLY A 159 3.55 0.04 5.48
CA GLY A 159 3.60 1.04 6.54
C GLY A 159 2.75 2.26 6.19
N LEU A 160 1.87 2.65 7.12
CA LEU A 160 1.22 3.95 7.16
C LEU A 160 2.22 4.98 7.66
N CYS A 161 2.11 6.22 7.19
CA CYS A 161 3.06 7.29 7.48
C CYS A 161 2.39 8.65 7.73
N ASP A 162 3.14 9.58 8.32
CA ASP A 162 2.73 10.98 8.42
C ASP A 162 3.27 11.77 7.20
N PRO A 163 2.42 12.31 6.31
CA PRO A 163 2.87 13.17 5.21
C PRO A 163 3.59 14.46 5.69
N LEU A 164 3.45 14.83 6.96
CA LEU A 164 4.13 15.98 7.58
C LEU A 164 5.50 15.63 8.17
N ASP A 165 5.84 14.35 8.34
CA ASP A 165 7.16 13.90 8.78
C ASP A 165 7.90 13.17 7.65
N PRO A 166 8.88 13.82 6.99
CA PRO A 166 9.66 13.18 5.93
C PRO A 166 10.57 12.04 6.41
N ALA A 167 10.68 11.81 7.73
CA ALA A 167 11.36 10.66 8.32
C ALA A 167 10.41 9.52 8.72
N ALA A 168 9.10 9.62 8.44
CA ALA A 168 8.12 8.58 8.77
C ALA A 168 8.27 7.28 7.98
N CYS A 169 9.08 7.26 6.92
CA CYS A 169 9.22 6.13 6.01
C CYS A 169 10.61 5.48 6.05
N GLU A 170 10.61 4.16 6.25
CA GLU A 170 11.80 3.30 6.22
C GLU A 170 11.62 2.17 5.18
N PRO A 171 12.64 1.89 4.33
CA PRO A 171 13.93 2.58 4.25
C PRO A 171 13.78 4.01 3.75
N SER A 172 14.69 4.90 4.17
CA SER A 172 14.72 6.34 3.82
C SER A 172 14.77 6.69 2.31
N SER A 173 14.79 5.69 1.42
CA SER A 173 14.58 5.85 -0.03
C SER A 173 13.10 5.92 -0.42
N THR A 174 12.19 5.52 0.48
CA THR A 174 10.73 5.61 0.28
C THR A 174 10.21 6.98 0.73
N GLN A 175 9.08 7.41 0.15
CA GLN A 175 8.41 8.65 0.47
C GLN A 175 6.97 8.37 0.93
N CYS A 176 6.46 9.20 1.83
CA CYS A 176 5.07 9.12 2.27
C CYS A 176 4.15 9.73 1.21
N LEU A 177 3.35 8.91 0.54
CA LEU A 177 2.42 9.35 -0.50
C LEU A 177 0.98 9.28 0.03
N PRO A 178 0.24 10.40 0.12
CA PRO A 178 -1.16 10.42 0.52
C PRO A 178 -2.05 9.95 -0.65
N LEU A 179 -2.54 8.71 -0.57
CA LEU A 179 -3.49 8.15 -1.53
C LEU A 179 -4.94 8.36 -1.07
N ASN A 180 -5.88 8.30 -2.01
CA ASN A 180 -7.33 8.49 -1.79
C ASN A 180 -7.65 9.74 -0.95
N ASP A 181 -7.32 10.93 -1.47
CA ASP A 181 -7.48 12.22 -0.76
C ASP A 181 -6.81 12.28 0.62
N GLY A 182 -5.78 11.46 0.85
CA GLY A 182 -5.07 11.34 2.12
C GLY A 182 -5.69 10.36 3.12
N ALA A 183 -6.74 9.60 2.74
CA ALA A 183 -7.27 8.51 3.55
C ALA A 183 -6.25 7.37 3.74
N VAL A 184 -5.29 7.21 2.82
CA VAL A 184 -4.26 6.16 2.87
C VAL A 184 -2.85 6.73 2.61
N PRO A 185 -2.19 7.33 3.62
CA PRO A 185 -0.80 7.76 3.51
C PRO A 185 0.14 6.55 3.68
N VAL A 186 0.82 6.16 2.61
CA VAL A 186 1.70 4.96 2.60
C VAL A 186 3.11 5.26 2.12
N CYS A 187 4.08 4.53 2.67
CA CYS A 187 5.47 4.59 2.23
C CYS A 187 5.67 3.82 0.93
N LEU A 188 5.96 4.53 -0.17
CA LEU A 188 6.22 3.95 -1.48
C LEU A 188 7.60 4.39 -2.00
N LEU A 189 8.25 3.54 -2.80
CA LEU A 189 9.52 3.89 -3.45
C LEU A 189 9.24 4.71 -4.72
N PRO A 190 9.65 5.98 -4.83
CA PRO A 190 9.49 6.74 -6.07
C PRO A 190 10.32 6.12 -7.19
N CYS A 191 9.82 6.18 -8.42
CA CYS A 191 10.48 5.61 -9.60
C CYS A 191 10.35 6.52 -10.82
N ASN A 192 11.24 6.32 -11.80
CA ASN A 192 11.08 6.92 -13.13
C ASN A 192 10.57 5.82 -14.09
N PRO A 193 9.44 6.01 -14.79
CA PRO A 193 8.86 4.99 -15.67
C PRO A 193 9.66 4.76 -16.96
N LEU A 194 10.48 5.73 -17.40
CA LEU A 194 11.43 5.57 -18.52
C LEU A 194 12.68 4.77 -18.11
N SER A 195 12.92 4.61 -16.80
CA SER A 195 14.03 3.81 -16.25
C SER A 195 13.62 3.15 -14.93
N PRO A 196 12.67 2.19 -14.97
CA PRO A 196 12.07 1.62 -13.76
C PRO A 196 13.08 0.79 -12.99
N SER A 197 13.09 0.95 -11.66
CA SER A 197 14.06 0.34 -10.74
C SER A 197 13.37 -0.30 -9.51
N CYS A 198 12.12 -0.73 -9.69
CA CYS A 198 11.29 -1.36 -8.68
C CYS A 198 11.75 -2.78 -8.33
N GLY A 199 11.29 -3.31 -7.19
CA GLY A 199 11.62 -4.66 -6.72
C GLY A 199 11.02 -5.78 -7.56
N GLU A 200 11.40 -7.03 -7.27
CA GLU A 200 10.76 -8.20 -7.87
C GLU A 200 9.26 -8.25 -7.51
N GLY A 201 8.40 -8.32 -8.51
CA GLY A 201 6.94 -8.30 -8.32
C GLY A 201 6.31 -6.90 -8.20
N GLU A 202 7.11 -5.84 -8.32
CA GLU A 202 6.64 -4.46 -8.37
C GLU A 202 6.75 -3.87 -9.78
N THR A 203 6.03 -2.77 -10.00
CA THR A 203 6.02 -2.05 -11.26
C THR A 203 5.86 -0.55 -11.02
N CYS A 204 6.45 0.27 -11.88
CA CYS A 204 6.42 1.72 -11.75
C CYS A 204 5.07 2.23 -12.28
N ARG A 205 4.23 2.82 -11.42
CA ARG A 205 2.92 3.38 -11.80
C ARG A 205 2.80 4.81 -11.34
N PHE A 206 2.00 5.59 -12.08
CA PHE A 206 1.51 6.87 -11.60
C PHE A 206 0.53 6.65 -10.45
N VAL A 207 0.78 7.31 -9.33
CA VAL A 207 0.01 7.19 -8.09
C VAL A 207 -0.23 8.57 -7.48
N ALA A 208 -1.23 8.66 -6.60
CA ALA A 208 -1.63 9.90 -5.92
C ALA A 208 -2.00 11.07 -6.86
N GLU A 209 -2.21 10.79 -8.16
CA GLU A 209 -2.36 11.78 -9.24
C GLU A 209 -1.20 12.80 -9.32
N GLN A 210 -0.01 12.43 -8.79
CA GLN A 210 1.09 13.38 -8.55
C GLN A 210 2.47 12.85 -8.94
N THR A 211 2.77 11.56 -8.79
CA THR A 211 4.12 11.03 -9.01
C THR A 211 4.12 9.56 -9.41
N PHE A 212 5.25 9.09 -9.92
CA PHE A 212 5.48 7.67 -10.17
C PHE A 212 6.10 6.99 -8.96
N ALA A 213 5.55 5.84 -8.57
CA ALA A 213 6.10 5.00 -7.51
C ALA A 213 5.95 3.51 -7.82
N CYS A 214 6.83 2.71 -7.21
CA CYS A 214 6.77 1.26 -7.26
C CYS A 214 5.59 0.76 -6.46
N VAL A 215 4.69 0.05 -7.12
CA VAL A 215 3.55 -0.63 -6.50
C VAL A 215 3.62 -2.12 -6.85
N PRO A 216 3.11 -3.02 -5.98
CA PRO A 216 2.96 -4.42 -6.34
C PRO A 216 2.08 -4.57 -7.61
N VAL A 217 2.46 -5.48 -8.50
CA VAL A 217 1.67 -5.76 -9.71
C VAL A 217 0.31 -6.35 -9.31
N GLN A 218 -0.77 -5.67 -9.68
CA GLN A 218 -2.15 -6.14 -9.52
C GLN A 218 -2.83 -6.24 -10.89
N GLY A 219 -3.46 -7.38 -11.16
CA GLY A 219 -4.18 -7.61 -12.42
C GLY A 219 -3.29 -8.01 -13.60
N GLY A 220 -3.93 -8.41 -14.70
CA GLY A 220 -3.28 -8.85 -15.93
C GLY A 220 -3.07 -7.73 -16.94
N GLU A 221 -2.30 -8.04 -17.99
CA GLU A 221 -2.04 -7.18 -19.16
C GLU A 221 -3.35 -6.70 -19.82
N ILE A 222 -3.39 -5.43 -20.24
CA ILE A 222 -4.52 -4.79 -20.93
C ILE A 222 -3.96 -4.06 -22.16
N ASP A 223 -4.34 -4.53 -23.35
CA ASP A 223 -3.81 -4.04 -24.63
C ASP A 223 -3.85 -2.49 -24.77
N SER A 224 -2.76 -1.91 -25.28
CA SER A 224 -2.62 -0.48 -25.62
C SER A 224 -3.84 0.15 -26.29
N GLY A 225 -4.21 1.37 -25.87
CA GLY A 225 -5.34 2.11 -26.42
C GLY A 225 -6.72 1.58 -26.03
N THR A 226 -6.79 0.57 -25.15
CA THR A 226 -8.06 0.11 -24.55
C THR A 226 -8.57 1.13 -23.54
N GLN A 227 -9.89 1.15 -23.34
CA GLN A 227 -10.53 1.92 -22.27
C GLN A 227 -10.09 1.39 -20.90
N CYS A 228 -9.39 2.23 -20.15
CA CYS A 228 -9.01 1.95 -18.77
C CYS A 228 -10.12 2.42 -17.82
N SER A 229 -10.51 1.57 -16.88
CA SER A 229 -11.43 1.93 -15.80
C SER A 229 -10.64 1.95 -14.50
N GLY A 230 -10.39 3.14 -13.94
CA GLY A 230 -9.62 3.28 -12.70
C GLY A 230 -8.13 2.97 -12.85
N GLY A 231 -7.49 3.43 -13.92
CA GLY A 231 -6.03 3.41 -14.05
C GLY A 231 -5.39 2.07 -14.45
N GLN A 232 -6.18 1.05 -14.80
CA GLN A 232 -5.64 -0.24 -15.24
C GLN A 232 -5.13 -0.15 -16.69
N CYS A 233 -3.81 -0.01 -16.83
CA CYS A 233 -3.05 -0.02 -18.08
C CYS A 233 -1.80 -0.89 -17.95
N ASP A 234 -1.21 -1.24 -19.10
CA ASP A 234 0.07 -1.96 -19.18
C ASP A 234 1.22 -1.19 -18.51
N PRO A 235 2.34 -1.87 -18.15
CA PRO A 235 3.35 -1.30 -17.26
C PRO A 235 4.05 -0.02 -17.69
N ASP A 236 4.14 0.22 -18.98
CA ASP A 236 4.74 1.37 -19.66
C ASP A 236 3.69 2.39 -20.14
N GLU A 237 2.43 2.21 -19.73
CA GLU A 237 1.28 3.02 -20.12
C GLU A 237 0.58 3.70 -18.95
N ILE A 238 -0.16 4.77 -19.28
CA ILE A 238 -0.94 5.56 -18.35
C ILE A 238 -2.35 5.81 -18.87
N CYS A 239 -3.31 5.77 -17.96
CA CYS A 239 -4.71 6.08 -18.24
C CYS A 239 -4.88 7.60 -18.34
N VAL A 240 -5.26 8.10 -19.51
CA VAL A 240 -5.47 9.53 -19.78
C VAL A 240 -6.90 9.81 -20.28
N PRO A 241 -7.45 11.01 -20.04
CA PRO A 241 -8.79 11.34 -20.50
C PRO A 241 -8.89 11.42 -22.03
N SER A 242 -10.11 11.21 -22.53
CA SER A 242 -10.43 11.05 -23.96
C SER A 242 -10.13 12.25 -24.87
N ASP A 243 -9.86 13.43 -24.32
CA ASP A 243 -9.37 14.59 -25.07
C ASP A 243 -7.89 14.48 -25.48
N GLN A 244 -7.13 13.58 -24.85
CA GLN A 244 -5.71 13.37 -25.12
C GLN A 244 -5.44 12.28 -26.17
N VAL A 245 -6.35 11.31 -26.36
CA VAL A 245 -6.14 10.14 -27.23
C VAL A 245 -7.24 10.03 -28.31
N PRO A 246 -6.91 10.10 -29.61
CA PRO A 246 -7.88 9.97 -30.68
C PRO A 246 -8.65 8.65 -30.62
N ALA A 247 -9.97 8.73 -30.82
CA ALA A 247 -10.93 7.61 -30.72
C ALA A 247 -11.12 7.01 -29.32
N CYS A 248 -10.60 7.64 -28.27
CA CYS A 248 -10.98 7.31 -26.90
C CYS A 248 -12.41 7.79 -26.57
N GLU A 249 -13.19 7.01 -25.81
CA GLU A 249 -14.56 7.36 -25.43
C GLU A 249 -14.72 7.95 -24.01
N LEU A 250 -13.81 7.63 -23.07
CA LEU A 250 -13.83 8.15 -21.68
C LEU A 250 -12.41 8.41 -21.18
N GLU A 251 -11.69 7.34 -20.85
CA GLU A 251 -10.28 7.31 -20.43
C GLU A 251 -9.63 6.11 -21.14
N CYS A 252 -8.40 6.27 -21.65
CA CYS A 252 -7.71 5.23 -22.42
C CYS A 252 -6.23 5.17 -22.09
N CYS A 253 -5.64 3.99 -22.25
CA CYS A 253 -4.22 3.79 -22.03
C CYS A 253 -3.38 4.39 -23.16
N THR A 254 -2.36 5.15 -22.80
CA THR A 254 -1.36 5.67 -23.74
C THR A 254 0.07 5.43 -23.24
N SER A 255 1.01 5.24 -24.16
CA SER A 255 2.41 5.03 -23.84
C SER A 255 3.08 6.28 -23.29
N LEU A 256 4.00 6.09 -22.36
CA LEU A 256 4.94 7.11 -21.93
C LEU A 256 6.10 7.25 -22.93
N CYS A 257 6.69 8.44 -23.02
CA CYS A 257 7.75 8.75 -23.98
C CYS A 257 8.82 9.68 -23.37
N ASP A 258 10.02 9.66 -23.93
CA ASP A 258 11.15 10.50 -23.50
C ASP A 258 11.26 11.77 -24.36
N LEU A 259 10.95 12.93 -23.76
CA LEU A 259 11.10 14.27 -24.37
C LEU A 259 12.56 14.65 -24.65
N GLY A 260 13.51 13.97 -24.00
CA GLY A 260 14.94 14.14 -24.21
C GLY A 260 15.45 13.47 -25.50
N ASP A 261 14.66 12.57 -26.09
CA ASP A 261 15.02 11.90 -27.34
C ASP A 261 14.83 12.84 -28.55
N PRO A 262 15.81 12.91 -29.48
CA PRO A 262 15.69 13.78 -30.67
C PRO A 262 14.54 13.39 -31.62
N ASP A 263 14.04 12.16 -31.54
CA ASP A 263 12.93 11.61 -32.32
C ASP A 263 11.73 11.26 -31.41
N ALA A 264 11.49 12.01 -30.32
CA ALA A 264 10.45 11.76 -29.31
C ALA A 264 9.06 11.38 -29.87
N ASP A 265 8.53 12.14 -30.84
CA ASP A 265 7.23 11.87 -31.49
C ASP A 265 7.17 10.50 -32.19
N ALA A 266 8.32 9.97 -32.63
CA ALA A 266 8.38 8.67 -33.30
C ALA A 266 8.09 7.50 -32.32
N GLN A 267 8.25 7.72 -31.01
CA GLN A 267 7.86 6.75 -29.97
C GLN A 267 6.33 6.56 -29.97
N CYS A 268 5.56 7.63 -30.18
CA CYS A 268 4.10 7.64 -30.19
C CYS A 268 3.48 7.12 -31.50
N ALA A 269 4.25 7.07 -32.58
CA ALA A 269 3.78 6.66 -33.91
C ALA A 269 3.24 5.21 -33.96
N ALA A 270 3.61 4.35 -32.99
CA ALA A 270 3.09 2.99 -32.87
C ALA A 270 1.63 2.95 -32.38
N GLN A 271 1.24 3.88 -31.49
CA GLN A 271 -0.14 4.00 -30.99
C GLN A 271 -1.03 4.80 -31.93
N GLY A 272 -0.51 5.85 -32.60
CA GLY A 272 -1.32 6.62 -33.54
C GLY A 272 -0.53 7.59 -34.41
N PRO A 273 -0.88 7.77 -35.70
CA PRO A 273 -0.19 8.67 -36.62
C PRO A 273 -0.49 10.17 -36.39
N MET A 274 -1.26 10.50 -35.35
CA MET A 274 -1.57 11.87 -34.91
C MET A 274 -1.20 12.12 -33.44
N LEU A 275 -0.48 11.18 -32.81
CA LEU A 275 0.06 11.35 -31.47
C LEU A 275 1.48 11.92 -31.54
N ALA A 276 1.78 12.85 -30.65
CA ALA A 276 3.09 13.43 -30.41
C ALA A 276 3.52 13.17 -28.96
N CYS A 277 4.81 13.32 -28.67
CA CYS A 277 5.30 13.17 -27.30
C CYS A 277 5.14 14.51 -26.56
N GLU A 278 4.00 14.68 -25.88
CA GLU A 278 3.68 15.91 -25.15
C GLU A 278 4.11 15.82 -23.68
N PRO A 279 4.48 16.94 -23.02
CA PRO A 279 4.89 16.94 -21.62
C PRO A 279 3.82 16.40 -20.68
N PHE A 280 4.16 15.38 -19.88
CA PHE A 280 3.22 14.76 -18.96
C PHE A 280 2.88 15.67 -17.75
N PHE A 281 3.85 16.47 -17.32
CA PHE A 281 3.67 17.47 -16.26
C PHE A 281 3.60 18.88 -16.83
N GLU A 282 2.82 19.76 -16.18
CA GLU A 282 2.83 21.19 -16.50
C GLU A 282 4.24 21.80 -16.38
N ALA A 283 4.48 22.88 -17.11
CA ALA A 283 5.78 23.55 -17.18
C ALA A 283 6.29 24.00 -15.78
N GLY A 284 7.22 23.23 -15.22
CA GLY A 284 7.83 23.50 -13.92
C GLY A 284 7.17 22.80 -12.72
N SER A 285 6.17 21.93 -12.93
CA SER A 285 5.59 21.09 -11.87
C SER A 285 6.16 19.67 -11.81
N ALA A 286 6.92 19.25 -12.82
CA ALA A 286 7.56 17.93 -12.88
C ALA A 286 8.43 17.65 -11.63
N PRO A 287 8.22 16.50 -10.95
CA PRO A 287 9.12 16.04 -9.89
C PRO A 287 10.56 15.87 -10.39
N THR A 288 11.54 16.04 -9.50
CA THR A 288 12.96 15.95 -9.87
C THR A 288 13.30 14.56 -10.44
N GLY A 289 13.87 14.55 -11.64
CA GLY A 289 14.16 13.33 -12.40
C GLY A 289 13.05 12.87 -13.34
N LEU A 290 11.91 13.57 -13.41
CA LEU A 290 10.81 13.33 -14.35
C LEU A 290 10.61 14.49 -15.35
N GLU A 291 11.55 15.44 -15.44
CA GLU A 291 11.42 16.64 -16.28
C GLU A 291 11.43 16.35 -17.80
N GLN A 292 11.83 15.14 -18.20
CA GLN A 292 11.81 14.64 -19.58
C GLN A 292 10.68 13.62 -19.83
N LEU A 293 9.78 13.42 -18.86
CA LEU A 293 8.66 12.51 -19.04
C LEU A 293 7.55 13.16 -19.90
N GLY A 294 7.26 12.53 -21.03
CA GLY A 294 6.08 12.79 -21.83
C GLY A 294 5.08 11.64 -21.82
N ALA A 295 3.89 11.91 -22.35
CA ALA A 295 2.90 10.91 -22.71
C ALA A 295 2.42 11.16 -24.14
N CYS A 296 2.02 10.09 -24.83
CA CYS A 296 1.59 10.19 -26.22
C CYS A 296 0.19 10.79 -26.34
N ALA A 297 0.10 12.06 -26.75
CA ALA A 297 -1.16 12.81 -26.82
C ALA A 297 -1.39 13.43 -28.20
N SER A 298 -2.64 13.79 -28.51
CA SER A 298 -2.98 14.53 -29.72
C SER A 298 -2.65 16.02 -29.62
N LEU A 299 -2.07 16.56 -30.69
CA LEU A 299 -1.78 17.99 -30.93
C LEU A 299 -3.04 18.86 -31.15
#